data_AF-A0A2K6UCU2-F1
#
_entry.id   AF-A0A2K6UCU2-F1
#
_cell.length_a   1.000
_cell.length_b   1.000
_cell.length_c   1.000
_cell.angle_alpha   90.00
_cell.angle_beta   90.00
_cell.angle_gamma   90.00
#
_symmetry.space_group_name_H-M   'P 1'
#
loop_
_entity.id
_entity.type
_entity.pdbx_description
1 polymer ?
#
loop_
_entity_poly.entity_id
_entity_poly.type
_entity_poly.pdbx_seq_one_letter_code
_entity_poly.pdbx_strand_id
1 'polypeptide(L)'
;MSGQLERCEREWHELEGEFQELQYKRHASQEEAELVQQMAANIKERQNVFFNMEAYLPKKNGLYLNLVLGNVNVTLLSNQAKFAYKDEYEKFKLYLTIILLLGAVACRFVLHYRVTDEVFNFLLVWYYCTLTIRESILISNGSRIKGWWVSHHYVSTFLSGVMLTWPNGLIYQKFRNQFLAFSIFQSCVQFLQYYYQRGCLYRLRALGERNHLDLTVEGFQSWMWRGLTFLLPFLFCGHFWQLYNAVTLFELSTHEECREWQVFVLALTFLILFLGNFLTTLKVVHAKLQKNRGKTKQL
;
A
#
# COMPACT_ATOMS: atom_id res chain seq x y z
N MET A 1 -31.38 5.49 -1.80
CA MET A 1 -30.37 4.42 -1.79
C MET A 1 -30.16 3.81 -0.40
N SER A 2 -29.96 4.62 0.67
CA SER A 2 -29.89 4.12 2.08
C SER A 2 -31.11 3.30 2.49
N GLY A 3 -32.32 3.83 2.26
CA GLY A 3 -33.55 3.16 2.71
C GLY A 3 -33.93 1.87 1.95
N GLN A 4 -33.35 1.61 0.78
CA GLN A 4 -33.55 0.33 0.07
C GLN A 4 -32.58 -0.74 0.58
N LEU A 5 -31.36 -0.35 0.95
CA LEU A 5 -30.38 -1.23 1.61
C LEU A 5 -30.86 -1.62 3.01
N GLU A 6 -31.32 -0.67 3.83
CA GLU A 6 -31.91 -0.95 5.16
C GLU A 6 -33.19 -1.79 5.11
N ARG A 7 -33.91 -1.77 3.98
CA ARG A 7 -35.07 -2.65 3.77
C ARG A 7 -34.62 -4.06 3.45
N CYS A 8 -33.64 -4.20 2.55
CA CYS A 8 -33.08 -5.49 2.17
C CYS A 8 -32.35 -6.18 3.34
N GLU A 9 -31.69 -5.42 4.21
CA GLU A 9 -31.00 -5.92 5.41
C GLU A 9 -31.99 -6.41 6.48
N ARG A 10 -33.15 -5.73 6.62
CA ARG A 10 -34.25 -6.20 7.49
C ARG A 10 -34.90 -7.48 6.95
N GLU A 11 -35.21 -7.52 5.66
CA GLU A 11 -35.77 -8.71 5.01
C GLU A 11 -34.81 -9.91 5.13
N TRP A 12 -33.50 -9.67 5.06
CA TRP A 12 -32.49 -10.70 5.29
C TRP A 12 -32.52 -11.25 6.73
N HIS A 13 -32.56 -10.37 7.73
CA HIS A 13 -32.62 -10.78 9.13
C HIS A 13 -33.92 -11.51 9.50
N GLU A 14 -35.05 -11.13 8.89
CA GLU A 14 -36.32 -11.86 9.03
C GLU A 14 -36.22 -13.26 8.44
N LEU A 15 -35.70 -13.39 7.21
CA LEU A 15 -35.49 -14.69 6.55
C LEU A 15 -34.52 -15.59 7.32
N GLU A 16 -33.48 -15.02 7.92
CA GLU A 16 -32.49 -15.75 8.73
C GLU A 16 -33.09 -16.24 10.06
N GLY A 17 -33.98 -15.44 10.67
CA GLY A 17 -34.78 -15.82 11.83
C GLY A 17 -35.77 -16.95 11.53
N GLU A 18 -36.54 -16.83 10.43
CA GLU A 18 -37.46 -17.88 9.98
C GLU A 18 -36.72 -19.19 9.67
N PHE A 19 -35.53 -19.11 9.06
CA PHE A 19 -34.69 -20.27 8.77
C PHE A 19 -34.18 -20.98 10.04
N GLN A 20 -33.77 -20.22 11.05
CA GLN A 20 -33.38 -20.77 12.35
C GLN A 20 -34.56 -21.40 13.10
N GLU A 21 -35.74 -20.80 13.02
CA GLU A 21 -36.96 -21.33 13.65
C GLU A 21 -37.42 -22.64 12.98
N LEU A 22 -37.28 -22.74 11.66
CA LEU A 22 -37.51 -23.96 10.88
C LEU A 22 -36.50 -25.07 11.19
N GLN A 23 -35.24 -24.72 11.47
CA GLN A 23 -34.22 -25.69 11.93
C GLN A 23 -34.53 -26.27 13.31
N TYR A 24 -35.12 -25.48 14.21
CA TYR A 24 -35.41 -25.90 15.58
C TYR A 24 -36.66 -26.79 15.69
N LYS A 25 -37.62 -26.67 14.77
CA LYS A 25 -38.93 -27.35 14.83
C LYS A 25 -39.00 -28.74 14.17
N ARG A 26 -37.97 -29.22 13.47
CA ARG A 26 -38.09 -30.43 12.62
C ARG A 26 -37.18 -31.58 13.08
N HIS A 27 -37.77 -32.74 13.37
CA HIS A 27 -37.07 -34.02 13.25
C HIS A 27 -36.74 -34.22 11.76
N ALA A 28 -35.56 -33.78 11.33
CA ALA A 28 -35.24 -33.68 9.92
C ALA A 28 -34.99 -35.07 9.31
N SER A 29 -35.66 -35.38 8.20
CA SER A 29 -35.25 -36.51 7.35
C SER A 29 -33.89 -36.21 6.72
N GLN A 30 -33.17 -37.24 6.27
CA GLN A 30 -31.85 -37.08 5.65
C GLN A 30 -31.89 -36.17 4.40
N GLU A 31 -32.99 -36.18 3.65
CA GLU A 31 -33.22 -35.26 2.51
C GLU A 31 -33.40 -33.80 2.94
N GLU A 32 -34.07 -33.56 4.07
CA GLU A 32 -34.27 -32.20 4.58
C GLU A 32 -32.97 -31.59 5.09
N ALA A 33 -32.09 -32.40 5.69
CA ALA A 33 -30.75 -31.98 6.10
C ALA A 33 -29.86 -31.61 4.90
N GLU A 34 -29.94 -32.36 3.80
CA GLU A 34 -29.23 -32.06 2.56
C GLU A 34 -29.75 -30.77 1.90
N LEU A 35 -31.08 -30.57 1.88
CA LEU A 35 -31.70 -29.33 1.39
C LEU A 35 -31.25 -28.12 2.20
N VAL A 36 -31.22 -28.22 3.54
CA VAL A 36 -30.75 -27.15 4.43
C VAL A 36 -29.26 -26.83 4.19
N GLN A 37 -28.41 -27.84 3.96
CA GLN A 37 -27.01 -27.61 3.60
C GLN A 37 -26.84 -26.93 2.23
N GLN A 38 -27.60 -27.34 1.22
CA GLN A 38 -27.59 -26.69 -0.10
C GLN A 38 -28.08 -25.23 0.00
N MET A 39 -29.13 -24.97 0.79
CA MET A 39 -29.61 -23.61 1.04
C MET A 39 -28.54 -22.76 1.73
N ALA A 40 -27.88 -23.28 2.77
CA ALA A 40 -26.80 -22.58 3.46
C ALA A 40 -25.59 -22.28 2.53
N ALA A 41 -25.24 -23.21 1.64
CA ALA A 41 -24.20 -23.01 0.64
C ALA A 41 -24.58 -21.90 -0.36
N ASN A 42 -25.82 -21.91 -0.86
CA ASN A 42 -26.35 -20.88 -1.75
C ASN A 42 -26.44 -19.51 -1.08
N ILE A 43 -26.86 -19.44 0.19
CA ILE A 43 -26.87 -18.23 1.01
C ILE A 43 -25.46 -17.66 1.10
N LYS A 44 -24.46 -18.50 1.43
CA LYS A 44 -23.05 -18.09 1.52
C LYS A 44 -22.50 -17.63 0.18
N GLU A 45 -22.86 -18.28 -0.92
CA GLU A 45 -22.48 -17.86 -2.27
C GLU A 45 -23.08 -16.50 -2.62
N ARG A 46 -24.38 -16.30 -2.38
CA ARG A 46 -25.06 -15.01 -2.59
C ARG A 46 -24.48 -13.90 -1.70
N GLN A 47 -24.18 -14.17 -0.43
CA GLN A 47 -23.48 -13.23 0.45
C GLN A 47 -22.12 -12.83 -0.11
N ASN A 48 -21.34 -13.77 -0.67
CA ASN A 48 -20.09 -13.46 -1.35
C ASN A 48 -20.30 -12.59 -2.60
N VAL A 49 -21.37 -12.84 -3.37
CA VAL A 49 -21.74 -12.01 -4.52
C VAL A 49 -22.13 -10.60 -4.09
N PHE A 50 -22.93 -10.45 -3.04
CA PHE A 50 -23.30 -9.14 -2.47
C PHE A 50 -22.08 -8.39 -1.96
N PHE A 51 -21.18 -9.04 -1.22
CA PHE A 51 -19.93 -8.44 -0.76
C PHE A 51 -19.03 -8.00 -1.92
N ASN A 52 -19.00 -8.78 -3.01
CA ASN A 52 -18.32 -8.39 -4.23
C ASN A 52 -19.01 -7.19 -4.89
N MET A 53 -20.35 -7.16 -4.98
CA MET A 53 -21.13 -6.04 -5.51
C MET A 53 -20.94 -4.75 -4.69
N GLU A 54 -20.91 -4.85 -3.36
CA GLU A 54 -20.67 -3.72 -2.46
C GLU A 54 -19.30 -3.09 -2.69
N ALA A 55 -18.29 -3.88 -3.08
CA ALA A 55 -16.98 -3.36 -3.47
C ALA A 55 -17.01 -2.48 -4.73
N TYR A 56 -18.08 -2.54 -5.53
CA TYR A 56 -18.28 -1.69 -6.71
C TYR A 56 -19.15 -0.45 -6.43
N LEU A 57 -19.86 -0.40 -5.30
CA LEU A 57 -20.68 0.74 -4.92
C LEU A 57 -19.82 1.96 -4.52
N PRO A 58 -20.27 3.19 -4.82
CA PRO A 58 -19.63 4.42 -4.36
C PRO A 58 -19.50 4.41 -2.83
N LYS A 59 -18.27 4.45 -2.30
CA LYS A 59 -18.05 4.63 -0.86
C LYS A 59 -17.93 6.11 -0.56
N LYS A 60 -18.50 6.53 0.57
CA LYS A 60 -18.34 7.92 1.05
C LYS A 60 -16.85 8.23 1.23
N ASN A 61 -16.48 9.48 0.93
CA ASN A 61 -15.11 9.96 1.12
C ASN A 61 -14.65 9.70 2.55
N GLY A 62 -13.44 9.14 2.72
CA GLY A 62 -12.81 9.05 4.03
C GLY A 62 -12.46 10.43 4.61
N LEU A 63 -12.23 10.51 5.92
CA LEU A 63 -11.94 11.75 6.65
C LEU A 63 -10.82 12.57 6.01
N TYR A 64 -9.69 11.94 5.66
CA TYR A 64 -8.55 12.60 5.02
C TYR A 64 -8.95 13.24 3.68
N LEU A 65 -9.71 12.51 2.86
CA LEU A 65 -10.09 13.00 1.53
C LEU A 65 -11.09 14.15 1.61
N ASN A 66 -12.01 14.10 2.57
CA ASN A 66 -12.94 15.20 2.84
C ASN A 66 -12.21 16.43 3.41
N LEU A 67 -11.17 16.23 4.22
CA LEU A 67 -10.34 17.33 4.72
C LEU A 67 -9.57 18.03 3.59
N VAL A 68 -8.99 17.27 2.66
CA VAL A 68 -8.13 17.81 1.58
C VAL A 68 -8.93 18.36 0.40
N LEU A 69 -9.99 17.67 -0.02
CA LEU A 69 -10.77 18.02 -1.22
C LEU A 69 -12.11 18.69 -0.89
N GLY A 70 -12.50 18.75 0.39
CA GLY A 70 -13.84 19.15 0.79
C GLY A 70 -14.92 18.15 0.37
N ASN A 71 -16.15 18.63 0.28
CA ASN A 71 -17.33 17.82 -0.07
C ASN A 71 -17.44 17.55 -1.60
N VAL A 72 -16.31 17.32 -2.28
CA VAL A 72 -16.28 17.01 -3.71
C VAL A 72 -16.43 15.52 -3.91
N ASN A 73 -17.36 15.13 -4.78
CA ASN A 73 -17.58 13.72 -5.11
C ASN A 73 -16.47 13.21 -6.05
N VAL A 74 -15.59 12.35 -5.53
CA VAL A 74 -14.51 11.70 -6.30
C VAL A 74 -14.89 10.30 -6.81
N THR A 75 -16.18 9.97 -6.79
CA THR A 75 -16.67 8.67 -7.25
C THR A 75 -16.50 8.54 -8.76
N LEU A 76 -15.75 7.52 -9.17
CA LEU A 76 -15.59 7.09 -10.55
C LEU A 76 -16.70 6.09 -10.88
N LEU A 77 -17.74 6.58 -11.56
CA LEU A 77 -18.99 5.84 -11.79
C LEU A 77 -18.83 4.66 -12.76
N SER A 78 -17.91 4.72 -13.72
CA SER A 78 -17.68 3.65 -14.69
C SER A 78 -16.42 2.85 -14.38
N ASN A 79 -16.44 1.55 -14.70
CA ASN A 79 -15.24 0.72 -14.61
C ASN A 79 -14.12 1.28 -15.49
N GLN A 80 -14.44 1.79 -16.67
CA GLN A 80 -13.48 2.45 -17.56
C GLN A 80 -12.80 3.65 -16.89
N ALA A 81 -13.55 4.49 -16.17
CA ALA A 81 -12.99 5.63 -15.43
C ALA A 81 -12.07 5.17 -14.28
N LYS A 82 -12.47 4.13 -13.55
CA LYS A 82 -11.62 3.51 -12.50
C LYS A 82 -10.31 2.98 -13.07
N PHE A 83 -10.36 2.35 -14.24
CA PHE A 83 -9.17 1.85 -14.94
C PHE A 83 -8.27 2.96 -15.46
N ALA A 84 -8.85 3.96 -16.11
CA ALA A 84 -8.09 5.10 -16.63
C ALA A 84 -7.38 5.84 -15.50
N TYR A 85 -8.08 6.12 -14.40
CA TYR A 85 -7.47 6.78 -13.23
C TYR A 85 -6.32 5.96 -12.64
N LYS A 86 -6.50 4.65 -12.53
CA LYS A 86 -5.46 3.73 -12.08
C LYS A 86 -4.25 3.72 -13.01
N ASP A 87 -4.45 3.71 -14.32
CA ASP A 87 -3.37 3.75 -15.31
C ASP A 87 -2.59 5.07 -15.21
N GLU A 88 -3.29 6.20 -15.07
CA GLU A 88 -2.68 7.52 -14.86
C GLU A 88 -1.93 7.63 -13.52
N TYR A 89 -2.39 6.95 -12.47
CA TYR A 89 -1.66 6.84 -11.20
C TYR A 89 -0.38 6.00 -11.34
N GLU A 90 -0.43 4.87 -12.05
CA GLU A 90 0.75 4.02 -12.29
C GLU A 90 1.78 4.71 -13.19
N LYS A 91 1.33 5.39 -14.26
CA LYS A 91 2.19 6.25 -15.11
C LYS A 91 2.84 7.36 -14.29
N PHE A 92 2.06 8.06 -13.47
CA PHE A 92 2.57 9.11 -12.59
C PHE A 92 3.69 8.59 -11.69
N LYS A 93 3.50 7.44 -11.02
CA LYS A 93 4.56 6.82 -10.21
C LYS A 93 5.83 6.59 -11.02
N LEU A 94 5.71 6.01 -12.21
CA LEU A 94 6.86 5.70 -13.05
C LEU A 94 7.60 6.98 -13.49
N TYR A 95 6.89 7.96 -14.05
CA TYR A 95 7.49 9.21 -14.51
C TYR A 95 8.21 9.92 -13.38
N LEU A 96 7.58 10.02 -12.20
CA LEU A 96 8.20 10.70 -11.06
C LEU A 96 9.36 9.90 -10.47
N THR A 97 9.31 8.57 -10.47
CA THR A 97 10.46 7.74 -10.07
C THR A 97 11.68 8.01 -10.96
N ILE A 98 11.48 8.17 -12.28
CA ILE A 98 12.57 8.48 -13.21
C ILE A 98 13.11 9.90 -12.96
N ILE A 99 12.24 10.89 -12.76
CA ILE A 99 12.65 12.26 -12.46
C ILE A 99 13.43 12.31 -11.14
N LEU A 100 12.96 11.62 -10.09
CA LEU A 100 13.64 11.53 -8.79
C LEU A 100 15.00 10.83 -8.91
N LEU A 101 15.10 9.75 -9.69
CA LEU A 101 16.36 9.07 -9.94
C LEU A 101 17.38 10.02 -10.58
N LEU A 102 17.00 10.68 -11.68
CA LEU A 102 17.86 11.62 -12.39
C LEU A 102 18.22 12.83 -11.51
N GLY A 103 17.25 13.35 -10.75
CA GLY A 103 17.45 14.44 -9.81
C GLY A 103 18.43 14.08 -8.70
N ALA A 104 18.32 12.89 -8.11
CA ALA A 104 19.22 12.41 -7.06
C ALA A 104 20.65 12.18 -7.59
N VAL A 105 20.79 11.63 -8.80
CA VAL A 105 22.09 11.49 -9.50
C VAL A 105 22.70 12.87 -9.77
N ALA A 106 21.92 13.81 -10.29
CA ALA A 106 22.37 15.17 -10.56
C ALA A 106 22.82 15.88 -9.27
N CYS A 107 22.03 15.85 -8.19
CA CYS A 107 22.40 16.45 -6.91
C CYS A 107 23.63 15.77 -6.29
N ARG A 108 23.81 14.46 -6.49
CA ARG A 108 24.95 13.73 -5.92
C ARG A 108 26.26 14.01 -6.64
N PHE A 109 26.27 14.03 -7.97
CA PHE A 109 27.52 14.00 -8.75
C PHE A 109 27.83 15.31 -9.48
N VAL A 110 26.83 16.17 -9.72
CA VAL A 110 26.98 17.37 -10.56
C VAL A 110 26.69 18.63 -9.76
N LEU A 111 25.52 18.69 -9.12
CA LEU A 111 24.98 19.88 -8.48
C LEU A 111 25.13 19.80 -6.97
N HIS A 112 26.24 20.30 -6.44
CA HIS A 112 26.57 20.29 -5.01
C HIS A 112 26.03 21.53 -4.27
N TYR A 113 24.88 22.05 -4.71
CA TYR A 113 24.29 23.27 -4.15
C TYR A 113 23.15 22.94 -3.18
N ARG A 114 23.07 23.68 -2.08
CA ARG A 114 21.98 23.51 -1.10
C ARG A 114 20.60 23.68 -1.74
N VAL A 115 20.45 24.67 -2.61
CA VAL A 115 19.19 24.96 -3.30
C VAL A 115 18.73 23.77 -4.16
N THR A 116 19.65 23.06 -4.81
CA THR A 116 19.28 21.88 -5.62
C THR A 116 18.79 20.72 -4.75
N ASP A 117 19.39 20.55 -3.56
CA ASP A 117 18.90 19.58 -2.59
C ASP A 117 17.51 19.95 -2.04
N GLU A 118 17.23 21.24 -1.83
CA GLU A 118 15.91 21.72 -1.38
C GLU A 118 14.84 21.49 -2.46
N VAL A 119 15.14 21.79 -3.72
CA VAL A 119 14.24 21.50 -4.84
C VAL A 119 13.97 19.99 -4.94
N PHE A 120 14.99 19.16 -4.78
CA PHE A 120 14.84 17.71 -4.76
C PHE A 120 13.95 17.22 -3.60
N ASN A 121 14.20 17.70 -2.37
CA ASN A 121 13.40 17.32 -1.21
C ASN A 121 11.96 17.85 -1.29
N PHE A 122 11.75 19.04 -1.84
CA PHE A 122 10.41 19.56 -2.13
C PHE A 122 9.66 18.67 -3.11
N LEU A 123 10.34 18.20 -4.17
CA LEU A 123 9.76 17.27 -5.12
C LEU A 123 9.38 15.94 -4.45
N LEU A 124 10.18 15.43 -3.51
CA LEU A 124 9.84 14.24 -2.71
C LEU A 124 8.58 14.46 -1.85
N VAL A 125 8.49 15.59 -1.15
CA VAL A 125 7.30 15.95 -0.35
C VAL A 125 6.07 15.99 -1.25
N TRP A 126 6.16 16.71 -2.37
CA TRP A 126 5.06 16.82 -3.33
C TRP A 126 4.65 15.45 -3.89
N TYR A 127 5.63 14.60 -4.23
CA TYR A 127 5.39 13.26 -4.75
C TYR A 127 4.59 12.40 -3.76
N TYR A 128 5.07 12.26 -2.52
CA TYR A 128 4.39 11.42 -1.52
C TYR A 128 3.04 12.00 -1.09
N CYS A 129 2.90 13.32 -0.96
CA CYS A 129 1.58 13.97 -0.77
C CYS A 129 0.61 13.65 -1.91
N THR A 130 1.09 13.64 -3.16
CA THR A 130 0.23 13.32 -4.30
C THR A 130 -0.18 11.85 -4.28
N LEU A 131 0.70 10.95 -3.87
CA LEU A 131 0.37 9.53 -3.70
C LEU A 131 -0.73 9.34 -2.64
N THR A 132 -0.64 9.98 -1.47
CA THR A 132 -1.65 9.82 -0.42
C THR A 132 -3.04 10.25 -0.89
N ILE A 133 -3.13 11.34 -1.68
CA ILE A 133 -4.40 11.79 -2.27
C ILE A 133 -4.91 10.79 -3.32
N ARG A 134 -4.05 10.41 -4.28
CA ARG A 134 -4.45 9.51 -5.36
C ARG A 134 -4.85 8.13 -4.86
N GLU A 135 -4.17 7.60 -3.85
CA GLU A 135 -4.51 6.33 -3.21
C GLU A 135 -5.80 6.41 -2.40
N SER A 136 -6.06 7.53 -1.72
CA SER A 136 -7.32 7.74 -1.02
C SER A 136 -8.52 7.75 -1.99
N ILE A 137 -8.34 8.31 -3.19
CA ILE A 137 -9.34 8.26 -4.27
C ILE A 137 -9.52 6.82 -4.77
N LEU A 138 -8.44 6.07 -4.97
CA LEU A 138 -8.49 4.66 -5.39
C LEU A 138 -9.20 3.78 -4.35
N ILE A 139 -8.92 3.99 -3.05
CA ILE A 139 -9.56 3.25 -1.95
C ILE A 139 -11.06 3.55 -1.89
N SER A 140 -11.45 4.82 -2.02
CA SER A 140 -12.87 5.24 -2.04
C SER A 140 -13.63 4.66 -3.24
N ASN A 141 -12.91 4.24 -4.29
CA ASN A 141 -13.46 3.65 -5.52
C ASN A 141 -13.31 2.12 -5.63
N GLY A 142 -12.89 1.45 -4.54
CA GLY A 142 -12.88 -0.01 -4.43
C GLY A 142 -11.49 -0.68 -4.51
N SER A 143 -10.40 0.08 -4.58
CA SER A 143 -9.05 -0.48 -4.51
C SER A 143 -8.73 -1.02 -3.11
N ARG A 144 -8.20 -2.24 -3.04
CA ARG A 144 -7.86 -2.93 -1.77
C ARG A 144 -6.38 -2.78 -1.44
N ILE A 145 -5.92 -1.54 -1.25
CA ILE A 145 -4.55 -1.24 -0.83
C ILE A 145 -4.39 -1.63 0.65
N LYS A 146 -3.31 -2.34 1.02
CA LYS A 146 -3.11 -2.71 2.43
C LYS A 146 -2.74 -1.47 3.26
N GLY A 147 -3.23 -1.42 4.50
CA GLY A 147 -3.05 -0.30 5.41
C GLY A 147 -1.60 0.17 5.57
N TRP A 148 -0.63 -0.74 5.72
CA TRP A 148 0.79 -0.36 5.85
C TRP A 148 1.28 0.46 4.64
N TRP A 149 0.94 0.10 3.41
CA TRP A 149 1.42 0.82 2.23
C TRP A 149 0.84 2.23 2.14
N VAL A 150 -0.43 2.39 2.55
CA VAL A 150 -1.05 3.70 2.71
C VAL A 150 -0.31 4.51 3.78
N SER A 151 -0.11 3.94 4.97
CA SER A 151 0.62 4.59 6.07
C SER A 151 2.07 4.95 5.70
N HIS A 152 2.75 4.10 4.94
CA HIS A 152 4.12 4.29 4.47
C HIS A 152 4.28 5.60 3.69
N HIS A 153 3.32 5.94 2.83
CA HIS A 153 3.35 7.21 2.10
C HIS A 153 3.21 8.42 3.01
N TYR A 154 2.35 8.38 4.04
CA TYR A 154 2.25 9.46 5.02
C TYR A 154 3.54 9.65 5.82
N VAL A 155 4.17 8.55 6.26
CA VAL A 155 5.45 8.59 6.97
C VAL A 155 6.56 9.11 6.05
N SER A 156 6.54 8.75 4.76
CA SER A 156 7.52 9.23 3.77
C SER A 156 7.35 10.72 3.43
N THR A 157 6.12 11.22 3.38
CA THR A 157 5.84 12.66 3.30
C THR A 157 6.44 13.40 4.49
N PHE A 158 6.19 12.91 5.71
CA PHE A 158 6.73 13.51 6.93
C PHE A 158 8.26 13.50 6.92
N LEU A 159 8.89 12.35 6.61
CA LEU A 159 10.34 12.22 6.47
C LEU A 159 10.91 13.26 5.48
N SER A 160 10.32 13.36 4.30
CA SER A 160 10.77 14.28 3.25
C SER A 160 10.58 15.74 3.66
N GLY A 161 9.51 16.05 4.41
CA GLY A 161 9.25 17.37 4.97
C GLY A 161 10.30 17.76 6.01
N VAL A 162 10.64 16.85 6.92
CA VAL A 162 11.71 17.08 7.90
C VAL A 162 13.06 17.27 7.20
N MET A 163 13.39 16.45 6.19
CA MET A 163 14.59 16.63 5.35
C MET A 163 14.64 17.99 4.66
N LEU A 164 13.52 18.47 4.12
CA LEU A 164 13.43 19.78 3.47
C LEU A 164 13.75 20.91 4.46
N THR A 165 13.22 20.82 5.67
CA THR A 165 13.43 21.84 6.74
C THR A 165 14.77 21.72 7.46
N TRP A 166 15.60 20.72 7.17
CA TRP A 166 16.92 20.57 7.80
C TRP A 166 17.86 21.67 7.28
N PRO A 167 18.30 22.63 8.12
CA PRO A 167 19.21 23.69 7.69
C PRO A 167 20.55 23.13 7.22
N ASN A 168 21.24 23.91 6.38
CA ASN A 168 22.59 23.57 5.96
C ASN A 168 23.56 23.71 7.16
N GLY A 169 24.13 22.59 7.58
CA GLY A 169 25.07 22.51 8.71
C GLY A 169 26.03 21.33 8.55
N LEU A 170 26.98 21.19 9.48
CA LEU A 170 27.97 20.10 9.42
C LEU A 170 27.30 18.73 9.40
N ILE A 171 26.33 18.50 10.28
CA ILE A 171 25.65 17.22 10.41
C ILE A 171 24.85 16.89 9.14
N TYR A 172 24.18 17.89 8.56
CA TYR A 172 23.51 17.74 7.26
C TYR A 172 24.49 17.27 6.18
N GLN A 173 25.65 17.92 6.06
CA GLN A 173 26.65 17.56 5.04
C GLN A 173 27.23 16.15 5.25
N LYS A 174 27.40 15.72 6.50
CA LYS A 174 27.80 14.33 6.82
C LYS A 174 26.78 13.31 6.32
N PHE A 175 25.48 13.58 6.44
CA PHE A 175 24.42 12.64 6.04
C PHE A 175 23.98 12.78 4.58
N ARG A 176 24.14 13.95 3.97
CA ARG A 176 23.66 14.31 2.62
C ARG A 176 23.95 13.24 1.58
N ASN A 177 25.21 12.83 1.47
CA ASN A 177 25.61 11.83 0.47
C ASN A 177 24.98 10.47 0.75
N GLN A 178 24.83 10.06 2.00
CA GLN A 178 24.16 8.81 2.33
C GLN A 178 22.67 8.84 1.93
N PHE A 179 21.99 9.96 2.20
CA PHE A 179 20.59 10.16 1.80
C PHE A 179 20.39 10.15 0.28
N LEU A 180 21.25 10.85 -0.48
CA LEU A 180 21.16 10.87 -1.94
C LEU A 180 21.46 9.49 -2.54
N ALA A 181 22.43 8.74 -1.99
CA ALA A 181 22.71 7.37 -2.43
C ALA A 181 21.53 6.44 -2.16
N PHE A 182 20.93 6.55 -0.97
CA PHE A 182 19.70 5.82 -0.63
C PHE A 182 18.56 6.18 -1.58
N SER A 183 18.39 7.45 -1.93
CA SER A 183 17.33 7.90 -2.85
C SER A 183 17.51 7.31 -4.26
N ILE A 184 18.74 7.28 -4.79
CA ILE A 184 19.07 6.63 -6.06
C ILE A 184 18.72 5.15 -5.99
N PHE A 185 19.18 4.45 -4.95
CA PHE A 185 18.89 3.03 -4.75
C PHE A 185 17.39 2.77 -4.69
N GLN A 186 16.65 3.56 -3.91
CA GLN A 186 15.21 3.44 -3.74
C GLN A 186 14.47 3.62 -5.07
N SER A 187 14.83 4.63 -5.87
CA SER A 187 14.23 4.82 -7.20
C SER A 187 14.51 3.66 -8.16
N CYS A 188 15.71 3.06 -8.11
CA CYS A 188 16.01 1.85 -8.87
C CYS A 188 15.13 0.66 -8.43
N VAL A 189 14.94 0.47 -7.13
CA VAL A 189 14.07 -0.59 -6.59
C VAL A 189 12.61 -0.35 -6.97
N GLN A 190 12.11 0.88 -6.87
CA GLN A 190 10.75 1.26 -7.29
C GLN A 190 10.53 1.00 -8.79
N PHE A 191 11.53 1.28 -9.63
CA PHE A 191 11.48 0.97 -11.06
C PHE A 191 11.38 -0.55 -11.29
N LEU A 192 12.26 -1.35 -10.67
CA LEU A 192 12.22 -2.81 -10.77
C LEU A 192 10.89 -3.38 -10.27
N GLN A 193 10.39 -2.87 -9.15
CA GLN A 193 9.08 -3.21 -8.58
C GLN A 193 7.97 -2.97 -9.58
N TYR A 194 7.94 -1.79 -10.22
CA TYR A 194 6.90 -1.43 -11.17
C TYR A 194 6.83 -2.43 -12.34
N TYR A 195 7.95 -2.69 -13.02
CA TYR A 195 7.96 -3.61 -14.17
C TYR A 195 7.57 -5.04 -13.77
N TYR A 196 8.16 -5.52 -12.68
CA TYR A 196 7.88 -6.87 -12.19
C TYR A 196 6.41 -7.03 -11.82
N GLN A 197 5.87 -6.10 -11.04
CA GLN A 197 4.52 -6.17 -10.52
C GLN A 197 3.48 -5.97 -11.61
N ARG A 198 3.73 -5.05 -12.56
CA ARG A 198 2.85 -4.84 -13.71
C ARG A 198 2.71 -6.12 -14.54
N GLY A 199 3.80 -6.83 -14.80
CA GLY A 199 3.78 -8.11 -15.52
C GLY A 199 3.03 -9.21 -14.74
N CYS A 200 3.26 -9.32 -13.43
CA CYS A 200 2.54 -10.28 -12.60
C CYS A 200 1.04 -9.98 -12.50
N LEU A 201 0.65 -8.72 -12.30
CA LEU A 201 -0.74 -8.30 -12.24
C LEU A 201 -1.45 -8.51 -13.58
N TYR A 202 -0.78 -8.25 -14.71
CA TYR A 202 -1.32 -8.55 -16.03
C TYR A 202 -1.66 -10.05 -16.16
N ARG A 203 -0.70 -10.93 -15.84
CA ARG A 203 -0.91 -12.39 -15.89
C ARG A 203 -2.04 -12.83 -14.97
N LEU A 204 -2.07 -12.36 -13.72
CA LEU A 204 -3.09 -12.76 -12.76
C LEU A 204 -4.49 -12.26 -13.13
N ARG A 205 -4.61 -11.10 -13.77
CA ARG A 205 -5.88 -10.59 -14.31
C ARG A 205 -6.34 -11.41 -15.51
N ALA A 206 -5.43 -11.79 -16.41
CA ALA A 206 -5.74 -12.68 -17.53
C ALA A 206 -6.24 -14.07 -17.07
N LEU A 207 -5.78 -14.51 -15.89
CA LEU A 207 -6.23 -15.75 -15.24
C LEU A 207 -7.49 -15.59 -14.37
N GLY A 208 -8.04 -14.38 -14.22
CA GLY A 208 -9.18 -14.10 -13.34
C GLY A 208 -8.88 -14.21 -11.84
N GLU A 209 -7.62 -14.43 -11.43
CA GLU A 209 -7.21 -14.65 -10.02
C GLU A 209 -7.12 -13.34 -9.19
N ARG A 210 -7.25 -12.17 -9.83
CA ARG A 210 -6.98 -10.86 -9.21
C ARG A 210 -7.97 -9.79 -9.60
N ASN A 211 -8.23 -8.90 -8.66
CA ASN A 211 -9.01 -7.70 -8.94
C ASN A 211 -8.28 -6.81 -9.93
N HIS A 212 -9.08 -6.32 -10.85
CA HIS A 212 -8.70 -5.39 -11.89
C HIS A 212 -8.12 -4.06 -11.37
N LEU A 213 -8.46 -3.67 -10.13
CA LEU A 213 -8.02 -2.45 -9.45
C LEU A 213 -6.76 -2.60 -8.58
N ASP A 214 -6.15 -3.79 -8.53
CA ASP A 214 -4.91 -3.98 -7.77
C ASP A 214 -3.73 -3.21 -8.40
N LEU A 215 -2.97 -2.51 -7.56
CA LEU A 215 -1.88 -1.60 -7.94
C LEU A 215 -0.50 -2.23 -7.71
N THR A 216 0.53 -1.63 -8.31
CA THR A 216 1.90 -1.89 -7.89
C THR A 216 2.14 -1.23 -6.53
N VAL A 217 2.87 -1.88 -5.63
CA VAL A 217 3.16 -1.43 -4.26
C VAL A 217 4.67 -1.36 -4.04
N GLU A 218 5.12 -0.51 -3.12
CA GLU A 218 6.55 -0.35 -2.80
C GLU A 218 7.16 -1.48 -1.97
N GLY A 219 6.50 -2.64 -1.86
CA GLY A 219 7.11 -3.82 -1.28
C GLY A 219 6.52 -5.16 -1.74
N PHE A 220 6.64 -6.16 -0.87
CA PHE A 220 6.39 -7.55 -1.23
C PHE A 220 4.96 -7.98 -0.91
N GLN A 221 4.31 -8.70 -1.83
CA GLN A 221 2.96 -9.23 -1.65
C GLN A 221 2.88 -10.72 -1.98
N SER A 222 1.93 -11.42 -1.37
CA SER A 222 1.82 -12.88 -1.43
C SER A 222 1.59 -13.44 -2.83
N TRP A 223 0.93 -12.67 -3.69
CA TRP A 223 0.64 -13.02 -5.09
C TRP A 223 1.85 -12.90 -6.01
N MET A 224 2.86 -12.15 -5.60
CA MET A 224 4.04 -11.95 -6.42
C MET A 224 4.93 -13.20 -6.45
N TRP A 225 4.73 -14.17 -5.55
CA TRP A 225 5.60 -15.34 -5.32
C TRP A 225 5.91 -16.21 -6.55
N ARG A 226 5.09 -16.25 -7.60
CA ARG A 226 5.33 -17.10 -8.79
C ARG A 226 6.56 -16.67 -9.64
N GLY A 227 7.31 -15.64 -9.23
CA GLY A 227 8.62 -15.26 -9.81
C GLY A 227 9.50 -14.40 -8.89
N LEU A 228 9.21 -14.32 -7.58
CA LEU A 228 9.72 -13.27 -6.67
C LEU A 228 10.85 -13.67 -5.73
N THR A 229 11.63 -14.70 -6.05
CA THR A 229 12.94 -14.84 -5.40
C THR A 229 13.88 -13.73 -5.84
N PHE A 230 13.69 -13.17 -7.06
CA PHE A 230 14.56 -12.15 -7.61
C PHE A 230 14.45 -10.78 -6.93
N LEU A 231 13.22 -10.30 -6.63
CA LEU A 231 13.04 -8.95 -6.07
C LEU A 231 13.33 -8.89 -4.57
N LEU A 232 13.13 -10.00 -3.86
CA LEU A 232 13.21 -10.07 -2.40
C LEU A 232 14.59 -9.62 -1.84
N PRO A 233 15.75 -9.99 -2.43
CA PRO A 233 17.06 -9.47 -2.02
C PRO A 233 17.15 -7.94 -2.10
N PHE A 234 16.64 -7.32 -3.17
CA PHE A 234 16.66 -5.87 -3.33
C PHE A 234 15.79 -5.18 -2.27
N LEU A 235 14.63 -5.76 -1.94
CA LEU A 235 13.77 -5.22 -0.88
C LEU A 235 14.42 -5.31 0.48
N PHE A 236 14.99 -6.46 0.84
CA PHE A 236 15.70 -6.58 2.12
C PHE A 236 16.90 -5.65 2.19
N CYS A 237 17.67 -5.51 1.10
CA CYS A 237 18.76 -4.53 1.02
C CYS A 237 18.24 -3.12 1.29
N GLY A 238 17.12 -2.71 0.68
CA GLY A 238 16.49 -1.43 0.95
C GLY A 238 16.05 -1.26 2.40
N HIS A 239 15.45 -2.29 3.00
CA HIS A 239 15.03 -2.26 4.41
C HIS A 239 16.25 -2.11 5.34
N PHE A 240 17.30 -2.88 5.13
CA PHE A 240 18.53 -2.75 5.92
C PHE A 240 19.22 -1.40 5.69
N TRP A 241 19.12 -0.81 4.50
CA TRP A 241 19.58 0.56 4.27
C TRP A 241 18.75 1.58 5.06
N GLN A 242 17.43 1.41 5.16
CA GLN A 242 16.60 2.25 6.05
C GLN A 242 17.07 2.15 7.51
N LEU A 243 17.38 0.95 7.99
CA LEU A 243 17.96 0.76 9.32
C LEU A 243 19.34 1.42 9.44
N TYR A 244 20.20 1.27 8.44
CA TYR A 244 21.51 1.92 8.41
C TYR A 244 21.39 3.43 8.50
N ASN A 245 20.47 4.05 7.76
CA ASN A 245 20.17 5.47 7.87
C ASN A 245 19.69 5.85 9.27
N ALA A 246 18.80 5.05 9.89
CA ALA A 246 18.34 5.30 11.24
C ALA A 246 19.49 5.27 12.26
N VAL A 247 20.35 4.25 12.20
CA VAL A 247 21.51 4.11 13.09
C VAL A 247 22.49 5.27 12.92
N THR A 248 22.87 5.59 11.67
CA THR A 248 23.74 6.74 11.38
C THR A 248 23.15 8.05 11.92
N LEU A 249 21.86 8.28 11.76
CA LEU A 249 21.20 9.48 12.27
C LEU A 249 21.11 9.49 13.80
N PHE A 250 20.91 8.36 14.46
CA PHE A 250 21.00 8.30 15.93
C PHE A 250 22.40 8.64 16.43
N GLU A 251 23.44 8.08 15.81
CA GLU A 251 24.83 8.43 16.15
C GLU A 251 25.09 9.92 15.93
N LEU A 252 24.69 10.45 14.77
CA LEU A 252 24.81 11.88 14.47
C LEU A 252 24.00 12.77 15.42
N SER A 253 22.85 12.30 15.91
CA SER A 253 22.03 13.06 16.88
C SER A 253 22.68 13.21 18.25
N THR A 254 23.63 12.32 18.59
CA THR A 254 24.43 12.39 19.83
C THR A 254 25.74 13.17 19.67
N HIS A 255 26.05 13.63 18.46
CA HIS A 255 27.26 14.41 18.19
C HIS A 255 27.22 15.76 18.91
N GLU A 256 28.33 16.19 19.51
CA GLU A 256 28.40 17.40 20.35
C GLU A 256 27.93 18.69 19.63
N GLU A 257 28.19 18.77 18.32
CA GLU A 257 27.79 19.87 17.46
C GLU A 257 26.35 19.77 16.91
N CYS A 258 25.64 18.66 17.15
CA CYS A 258 24.27 18.49 16.67
C CYS A 258 23.30 19.32 17.52
N ARG A 259 22.70 20.35 16.92
CA ARG A 259 21.67 21.19 17.55
C ARG A 259 20.31 21.05 16.87
N GLU A 260 20.29 20.38 15.72
CA GLU A 260 19.14 20.23 14.85
C GLU A 260 18.24 19.07 15.32
N TRP A 261 17.00 19.38 15.72
CA TRP A 261 16.03 18.36 16.13
C TRP A 261 15.64 17.41 14.98
N GLN A 262 15.80 17.87 13.74
CA GLN A 262 15.52 17.13 12.52
C GLN A 262 16.27 15.78 12.50
N VAL A 263 17.52 15.76 12.98
CA VAL A 263 18.38 14.55 12.93
C VAL A 263 17.74 13.40 13.72
N PHE A 264 17.31 13.67 14.94
CA PHE A 264 16.68 12.68 15.81
C PHE A 264 15.32 12.23 15.28
N VAL A 265 14.50 13.17 14.78
CA VAL A 265 13.19 12.84 14.21
C VAL A 265 13.32 12.00 12.94
N LEU A 266 14.30 12.29 12.09
CA LEU A 266 14.60 11.49 10.91
C LEU A 266 15.08 10.09 11.29
N ALA A 267 15.91 9.95 12.33
CA ALA A 267 16.35 8.66 12.84
C ALA A 267 15.15 7.77 13.24
N LEU A 268 14.23 8.32 14.04
CA LEU A 268 12.99 7.64 14.43
C LEU A 268 12.12 7.29 13.22
N THR A 269 11.98 8.23 12.27
CA THR A 269 11.13 8.04 11.10
C THR A 269 11.68 6.93 10.19
N PHE A 270 12.99 6.91 9.93
CA PHE A 270 13.64 5.82 9.20
C PHE A 270 13.51 4.48 9.93
N LEU A 271 13.58 4.46 11.27
CA LEU A 271 13.36 3.25 12.06
C LEU A 271 11.92 2.72 11.91
N ILE A 272 10.92 3.60 11.95
CA ILE A 272 9.51 3.23 11.73
C ILE A 272 9.31 2.65 10.33
N LEU A 273 9.89 3.29 9.31
CA LEU A 273 9.84 2.80 7.93
C LEU A 273 10.48 1.42 7.81
N PHE A 274 11.68 1.25 8.38
CA PHE A 274 12.37 -0.05 8.42
C PHE A 274 11.48 -1.12 9.07
N LEU A 275 11.00 -0.88 10.29
CA LEU A 275 10.23 -1.87 11.04
C LEU A 275 8.97 -2.28 10.28
N GLY A 276 8.18 -1.32 9.80
CA GLY A 276 6.94 -1.66 9.12
C GLY A 276 7.16 -2.32 7.76
N ASN A 277 8.17 -1.88 6.99
CA ASN A 277 8.53 -2.50 5.71
C ASN A 277 9.07 -3.92 5.89
N PHE A 278 9.98 -4.10 6.85
CA PHE A 278 10.60 -5.38 7.16
C PHE A 278 9.58 -6.39 7.71
N LEU A 279 8.78 -5.99 8.70
CA LEU A 279 7.74 -6.85 9.29
C LEU A 279 6.65 -7.22 8.28
N THR A 280 6.26 -6.27 7.41
CA THR A 280 5.27 -6.55 6.36
C THR A 280 5.80 -7.56 5.35
N THR A 281 7.06 -7.40 4.88
CA THR A 281 7.69 -8.38 3.99
C THR A 281 7.86 -9.74 4.68
N LEU A 282 8.34 -9.78 5.93
CA LEU A 282 8.49 -11.02 6.70
C LEU A 282 7.16 -11.74 6.89
N LYS A 283 6.08 -11.02 7.22
CA LYS A 283 4.74 -11.61 7.36
C LYS A 283 4.31 -12.32 6.08
N VAL A 284 4.60 -11.74 4.92
CA VAL A 284 4.27 -12.35 3.63
C VAL A 284 5.15 -13.56 3.33
N VAL A 285 6.45 -13.49 3.62
CA VAL A 285 7.38 -14.63 3.46
C VAL A 285 6.98 -15.78 4.38
N HIS A 286 6.71 -15.51 5.66
CA HIS A 286 6.30 -16.49 6.65
C HIS A 286 4.98 -17.19 6.28
N ALA A 287 3.96 -16.42 5.89
CA ALA A 287 2.69 -16.98 5.43
C ALA A 287 2.87 -17.93 4.22
N LYS A 288 3.82 -17.64 3.32
CA LYS A 288 4.15 -18.56 2.23
C LYS A 288 4.84 -19.82 2.74
N LEU A 289 5.84 -19.70 3.60
CA LEU A 289 6.57 -20.85 4.14
C LEU A 289 5.63 -21.81 4.87
N GLN A 290 4.67 -21.29 5.64
CA GLN A 290 3.61 -22.09 6.27
C GLN A 290 2.71 -22.78 5.23
N LYS A 291 2.26 -22.07 4.19
CA LYS A 291 1.47 -22.66 3.09
C LYS A 291 2.22 -23.79 2.38
N ASN A 292 3.52 -23.64 2.15
CA ASN A 292 4.34 -24.67 1.51
C ASN A 292 4.52 -25.88 2.43
N ARG A 293 4.80 -25.67 3.73
CA ARG A 293 4.89 -26.75 4.74
C ARG A 293 3.58 -27.54 4.86
N GLY A 294 2.43 -26.88 4.80
CA GLY A 294 1.12 -27.54 4.81
C GLY A 294 0.89 -28.45 3.60
N LYS A 295 1.36 -28.04 2.41
CA LYS A 295 1.28 -28.88 1.20
C LYS A 295 2.19 -30.10 1.27
N THR A 296 3.39 -29.97 1.84
CA THR A 296 4.33 -31.09 2.01
C THR A 296 3.86 -32.12 3.03
N LYS A 297 3.00 -31.75 3.99
CA LYS A 297 2.38 -32.68 4.95
C LYS A 297 1.14 -33.41 4.41
N GLN A 298 0.61 -33.00 3.26
CA GLN A 298 -0.56 -33.60 2.60
C GLN A 298 -0.18 -34.48 1.39
N LEU A 299 1.11 -34.54 1.07
CA LEU A 299 1.73 -35.45 0.10
C LEU A 299 2.39 -36.59 0.88
#